data_AF-A0A194RDL0-F1
#
_entry.id   AF-A0A194RDL0-F1
#
_cell.length_a   1.000
_cell.length_b   1.000
_cell.length_c   1.000
_cell.angle_alpha   90.00
_cell.angle_beta   90.00
_cell.angle_gamma   90.00
#
_symmetry.space_group_name_H-M   'P 1'
#
loop_
_entity.id
_entity.type
_entity.pdbx_description
1 polymer ?
#
loop_
_entity_poly.entity_id
_entity_poly.type
_entity_poly.pdbx_seq_one_letter_code
_entity_poly.pdbx_strand_id
1 'polypeptide(L)'
;MQEALDVHFQGLVFRERNAGRAIDAHMSDKGFNVQIGIDPETGFPFGGNDANCGTWMDKMGSSEAAGTRGKPATPRDGSAVELVALAYSVASWLAAQHRAARFPYPGVARRHRDGSLTAWTYAQWAERIRHNFERYFWVSAAPSAADLRPDLVHRRAIYKDTHGATRPWADYQLRCNFSVAMAIAPEIFDPKHAWLALDNVERLLLGPLGVKTLDPADWAYRGDYDNSNNSDDPNIAHGFNYHQGPEWVWPIGYYLLARLAFAKENGKYAKTVAATYATLAPLVAELRSSPWRGLPELTNAGGAYCKDSCRTQAWSAATVLEALREAEALRNARTLTD
;
A
#
# COMPACT_ATOMS: atom_id res chain seq x y z
N MET A 1 -7.86 -20.87 1.08
CA MET A 1 -6.62 -20.32 0.48
C MET A 1 -6.45 -20.79 -0.96
N GLN A 2 -6.33 -22.10 -1.23
CA GLN A 2 -6.14 -22.63 -2.61
C GLN A 2 -7.12 -22.04 -3.63
N GLU A 3 -8.42 -22.10 -3.35
CA GLU A 3 -9.47 -21.61 -4.25
C GLU A 3 -9.25 -20.14 -4.68
N ALA A 4 -8.94 -19.26 -3.73
CA ALA A 4 -8.68 -17.85 -4.03
C ALA A 4 -7.48 -17.70 -4.98
N LEU A 5 -6.41 -18.47 -4.78
CA LEU A 5 -5.22 -18.43 -5.61
C LEU A 5 -5.48 -18.99 -7.02
N ASP A 6 -6.22 -20.09 -7.14
CA ASP A 6 -6.61 -20.65 -8.44
C ASP A 6 -7.53 -19.70 -9.22
N VAL A 7 -8.47 -19.03 -8.54
CA VAL A 7 -9.36 -18.03 -9.18
C VAL A 7 -8.56 -16.84 -9.69
N HIS A 8 -7.63 -16.29 -8.90
CA HIS A 8 -6.78 -15.18 -9.37
C HIS A 8 -5.87 -15.63 -10.51
N PHE A 9 -5.29 -16.82 -10.43
CA PHE A 9 -4.39 -17.35 -11.45
C PHE A 9 -5.12 -17.66 -12.77
N GLN A 10 -6.35 -18.16 -12.69
CA GLN A 10 -7.23 -18.32 -13.85
C GLN A 10 -7.64 -16.97 -14.47
N GLY A 11 -7.78 -15.96 -13.63
CA GLY A 11 -8.34 -14.65 -13.95
C GLY A 11 -9.87 -14.66 -13.84
N LEU A 12 -10.43 -13.59 -13.29
CA LEU A 12 -11.86 -13.43 -13.09
C LEU A 12 -12.31 -12.08 -13.63
N VAL A 13 -13.36 -12.10 -14.45
CA VAL A 13 -14.11 -10.92 -14.86
C VAL A 13 -15.53 -11.10 -14.36
N PHE A 14 -16.00 -10.17 -13.55
CA PHE A 14 -17.32 -10.26 -12.96
C PHE A 14 -17.98 -8.88 -12.86
N ARG A 15 -19.30 -8.91 -12.73
CA ARG A 15 -20.09 -7.76 -12.32
C ARG A 15 -20.54 -7.99 -10.89
N GLU A 16 -20.40 -6.99 -10.03
CA GLU A 16 -20.85 -7.08 -8.64
C GLU A 16 -22.31 -7.52 -8.57
N ARG A 17 -22.59 -8.46 -7.67
CA ARG A 17 -23.93 -9.00 -7.50
C ARG A 17 -24.86 -7.89 -7.03
N ASN A 18 -25.99 -7.72 -7.73
CA ASN A 18 -26.98 -6.66 -7.47
C ASN A 18 -26.47 -5.24 -7.81
N ALA A 19 -25.49 -5.11 -8.70
CA ALA A 19 -24.97 -3.84 -9.19
C ALA A 19 -26.06 -2.80 -9.49
N GLY A 20 -25.86 -1.59 -8.96
CA GLY A 20 -26.80 -0.48 -9.04
C GLY A 20 -26.93 0.25 -7.71
N ARG A 21 -27.82 1.25 -7.68
CA ARG A 21 -27.99 2.16 -6.54
C ARG A 21 -28.43 1.51 -5.23
N ALA A 22 -28.87 0.25 -5.29
CA ALA A 22 -29.24 -0.52 -4.10
C ALA A 22 -28.03 -0.93 -3.25
N ILE A 23 -26.85 -1.10 -3.87
CA ILE A 23 -25.63 -1.51 -3.16
C ILE A 23 -24.59 -0.38 -3.09
N ASP A 24 -24.59 0.56 -4.04
CA ASP A 24 -23.73 1.75 -3.98
C ASP A 24 -24.46 2.96 -4.60
N ALA A 25 -24.65 4.01 -3.82
CA ALA A 25 -25.41 5.20 -4.21
C ALA A 25 -24.66 6.14 -5.17
N HIS A 26 -23.35 5.97 -5.34
CA HIS A 26 -22.48 6.90 -6.04
C HIS A 26 -21.73 6.26 -7.20
N MET A 27 -21.27 5.00 -7.06
CA MET A 27 -20.48 4.30 -8.09
C MET A 27 -21.16 4.34 -9.46
N SER A 28 -20.37 4.59 -10.49
CA SER A 28 -20.84 4.54 -11.87
C SER A 28 -21.11 3.10 -12.32
N ASP A 29 -21.91 2.92 -13.39
CA ASP A 29 -22.23 1.58 -13.91
C ASP A 29 -20.97 0.76 -14.28
N LYS A 30 -19.92 1.45 -14.76
CA LYS A 30 -18.63 0.87 -15.10
C LYS A 30 -17.92 0.30 -13.87
N GLY A 31 -18.01 0.99 -12.72
CA GLY A 31 -17.29 0.62 -11.49
C GLY A 31 -17.66 -0.77 -10.97
N PHE A 32 -18.90 -1.21 -11.18
CA PHE A 32 -19.36 -2.53 -10.79
C PHE A 32 -18.79 -3.69 -11.63
N ASN A 33 -18.12 -3.41 -12.75
CA ASN A 33 -17.52 -4.44 -13.60
C ASN A 33 -16.02 -4.51 -13.28
N VAL A 34 -15.60 -5.60 -12.65
CA VAL A 34 -14.23 -5.75 -12.15
C VAL A 34 -13.53 -6.90 -12.86
N GLN A 35 -12.27 -6.67 -13.19
CA GLN A 35 -11.34 -7.70 -13.65
C GLN A 35 -10.23 -7.85 -12.62
N ILE A 36 -9.84 -9.09 -12.34
CA ILE A 36 -8.65 -9.44 -11.56
C ILE A 36 -7.89 -10.57 -12.26
N GLY A 37 -6.59 -10.65 -12.04
CA GLY A 37 -5.77 -11.73 -12.59
C GLY A 37 -4.33 -11.68 -12.12
N ILE A 38 -3.53 -12.65 -12.58
CA ILE A 38 -2.08 -12.66 -12.43
C ILE A 38 -1.45 -12.39 -13.80
N ASP A 39 -0.56 -11.41 -13.87
CA ASP A 39 0.20 -11.12 -15.08
C ASP A 39 1.20 -12.26 -15.34
N PRO A 40 1.17 -12.90 -16.54
CA PRO A 40 1.96 -14.09 -16.81
C PRO A 40 3.48 -13.82 -16.93
N GLU A 41 3.88 -12.59 -17.23
CA GLU A 41 5.29 -12.20 -17.37
C GLU A 41 5.90 -11.93 -16.00
N THR A 42 5.26 -11.05 -15.24
CA THR A 42 5.75 -10.52 -13.97
C THR A 42 5.37 -11.38 -12.77
N GLY A 43 4.26 -12.11 -12.86
CA GLY A 43 3.64 -12.80 -11.72
C GLY A 43 2.87 -11.87 -10.78
N PHE A 44 2.72 -10.58 -11.10
CA PHE A 44 2.01 -9.63 -10.25
C PHE A 44 0.50 -9.85 -10.29
N PRO A 45 -0.21 -9.79 -9.15
CA PRO A 45 -1.65 -9.61 -9.15
C PRO A 45 -1.98 -8.23 -9.71
N PHE A 46 -2.95 -8.18 -10.63
CA PHE A 46 -3.53 -6.94 -11.13
C PHE A 46 -5.06 -6.97 -11.00
N GLY A 47 -5.68 -5.81 -10.96
CA GLY A 47 -7.13 -5.73 -11.09
C GLY A 47 -7.71 -4.32 -10.99
N GLY A 48 -9.04 -4.26 -10.98
CA GLY A 48 -9.79 -3.01 -10.92
C GLY A 48 -9.88 -2.27 -12.25
N ASN A 49 -10.29 -1.00 -12.18
CA ASN A 49 -10.29 -0.04 -13.26
C ASN A 49 -10.37 1.40 -12.71
N ASP A 50 -10.26 2.40 -13.58
CA ASP A 50 -10.33 3.83 -13.23
C ASP A 50 -11.66 4.32 -12.63
N ALA A 51 -12.69 3.47 -12.58
CA ALA A 51 -14.01 3.74 -12.02
C ALA A 51 -14.31 2.91 -10.75
N ASN A 52 -13.34 2.15 -10.22
CA ASN A 52 -13.49 1.36 -8.99
C ASN A 52 -12.47 1.74 -7.89
N CYS A 53 -12.74 1.25 -6.68
CA CYS A 53 -11.97 1.53 -5.46
C CYS A 53 -11.59 0.21 -4.74
N GLY A 54 -10.80 -0.65 -5.39
CA GLY A 54 -10.51 -2.00 -4.87
C GLY A 54 -9.43 -2.09 -3.78
N THR A 55 -8.80 -0.97 -3.41
CA THR A 55 -7.73 -0.93 -2.39
C THR A 55 -8.18 -0.09 -1.21
N TRP A 56 -7.44 -0.07 -0.09
CA TRP A 56 -7.81 0.70 1.10
C TRP A 56 -7.92 2.22 0.88
N MET A 57 -7.35 2.74 -0.21
CA MET A 57 -7.54 4.12 -0.63
C MET A 57 -8.83 4.24 -1.46
N ASP A 58 -9.99 4.07 -0.83
CA ASP A 58 -11.25 3.66 -1.47
C ASP A 58 -12.30 4.76 -1.67
N LYS A 59 -11.95 6.04 -1.47
CA LYS A 59 -12.94 7.13 -1.56
C LYS A 59 -13.60 7.23 -2.94
N MET A 60 -14.86 6.86 -3.02
CA MET A 60 -15.75 7.13 -4.16
C MET A 60 -16.33 8.54 -4.04
N GLY A 61 -16.10 9.38 -5.05
CA GLY A 61 -16.62 10.75 -5.10
C GLY A 61 -18.15 10.76 -5.17
N SER A 62 -18.76 11.75 -4.51
CA SER A 62 -20.21 11.85 -4.36
C SER A 62 -20.78 13.25 -4.61
N SER A 63 -19.94 14.24 -4.94
CA SER A 63 -20.41 15.62 -5.18
C SER A 63 -20.87 15.79 -6.62
N GLU A 64 -22.14 16.15 -6.79
CA GLU A 64 -22.70 16.57 -8.08
C GLU A 64 -22.18 17.96 -8.47
N ALA A 65 -22.14 18.89 -7.52
CA ALA A 65 -21.73 20.28 -7.75
C ALA A 65 -20.28 20.38 -8.24
N ALA A 66 -19.40 19.56 -7.67
CA ALA A 66 -18.00 19.48 -8.08
C ALA A 66 -17.75 18.47 -9.21
N GLY A 67 -18.79 17.79 -9.72
CA GLY A 67 -18.69 16.82 -10.80
C GLY A 67 -17.84 15.58 -10.47
N THR A 68 -17.75 15.20 -9.20
CA THR A 68 -16.98 14.03 -8.71
C THR A 68 -17.82 12.79 -8.48
N ARG A 69 -19.16 12.88 -8.53
CA ARG A 69 -20.03 11.73 -8.28
C ARG A 69 -19.69 10.55 -9.20
N GLY A 70 -19.46 9.39 -8.57
CA GLY A 70 -19.15 8.13 -9.26
C GLY A 70 -17.73 8.06 -9.83
N LYS A 71 -16.87 9.01 -9.49
CA LYS A 71 -15.43 9.00 -9.81
C LYS A 71 -14.65 8.63 -8.54
N PRO A 72 -13.83 7.58 -8.57
CA PRO A 72 -12.84 7.33 -7.52
C PRO A 72 -11.87 8.51 -7.38
N ALA A 73 -11.54 8.86 -6.13
CA ALA A 73 -10.47 9.83 -5.86
C ALA A 73 -9.08 9.26 -6.11
N THR A 74 -8.91 7.98 -5.77
CA THR A 74 -7.64 7.25 -5.81
C THR A 74 -7.86 5.85 -6.38
N PRO A 75 -8.30 5.71 -7.65
CA PRO A 75 -8.31 4.39 -8.26
C PRO A 75 -6.86 3.89 -8.34
N ARG A 76 -6.62 2.72 -7.75
CA ARG A 76 -5.31 2.05 -7.71
C ARG A 76 -5.40 0.71 -8.44
N ASP A 77 -5.91 0.80 -9.67
CA ASP A 77 -6.02 -0.33 -10.58
C ASP A 77 -4.65 -0.72 -11.16
N GLY A 78 -4.60 -1.87 -11.83
CA GLY A 78 -3.32 -2.50 -12.17
C GLY A 78 -2.75 -3.23 -10.95
N SER A 79 -1.44 -3.18 -10.77
CA SER A 79 -0.74 -3.92 -9.69
C SER A 79 -0.36 -2.98 -8.54
N ALA A 80 -1.16 -2.94 -7.48
CA ALA A 80 -0.84 -2.18 -6.27
C ALA A 80 0.33 -2.81 -5.49
N VAL A 81 1.29 -1.99 -5.06
CA VAL A 81 2.58 -2.45 -4.51
C VAL A 81 2.43 -3.39 -3.31
N GLU A 82 1.48 -3.13 -2.41
CA GLU A 82 1.23 -3.97 -1.23
C GLU A 82 0.56 -5.30 -1.59
N LEU A 83 -0.28 -5.33 -2.63
CA LEU A 83 -0.92 -6.58 -3.10
C LEU A 83 0.10 -7.49 -3.78
N VAL A 84 1.08 -6.93 -4.49
CA VAL A 84 2.19 -7.69 -5.08
C VAL A 84 3.05 -8.32 -3.98
N ALA A 85 3.41 -7.56 -2.94
CA ALA A 85 4.15 -8.09 -1.80
C ALA A 85 3.38 -9.16 -1.02
N LEU A 86 2.08 -8.98 -0.80
CA LEU A 86 1.21 -9.99 -0.19
C LEU A 86 1.16 -11.27 -1.02
N ALA A 87 0.99 -11.17 -2.34
CA ALA A 87 0.98 -12.33 -3.23
C ALA A 87 2.31 -13.09 -3.17
N TYR A 88 3.44 -12.38 -3.17
CA TYR A 88 4.76 -12.98 -3.00
C TYR A 88 4.90 -13.68 -1.64
N SER A 89 4.53 -13.01 -0.54
CA SER A 89 4.62 -13.56 0.82
C SER A 89 3.79 -14.86 0.95
N VAL A 90 2.55 -14.86 0.43
CA VAL A 90 1.67 -16.04 0.42
C VAL A 90 2.26 -17.16 -0.45
N ALA A 91 2.70 -16.86 -1.67
CA ALA A 91 3.29 -17.87 -2.55
C ALA A 91 4.57 -18.47 -1.94
N SER A 92 5.48 -17.64 -1.43
CA SER A 92 6.71 -18.09 -0.76
C SER A 92 6.41 -18.96 0.45
N TRP A 93 5.48 -18.55 1.30
CA TRP A 93 5.06 -19.32 2.48
C TRP A 93 4.43 -20.66 2.10
N LEU A 94 3.50 -20.67 1.12
CA LEU A 94 2.86 -21.92 0.66
C LEU A 94 3.86 -22.86 -0.02
N ALA A 95 4.86 -22.35 -0.73
CA ALA A 95 5.95 -23.16 -1.26
C ALA A 95 6.70 -23.88 -0.12
N ALA A 96 6.98 -23.19 0.98
CA ALA A 96 7.60 -23.80 2.16
C ALA A 96 6.66 -24.81 2.85
N GLN A 97 5.37 -24.50 3.01
CA GLN A 97 4.41 -25.42 3.62
C GLN A 97 4.20 -26.69 2.78
N HIS A 98 4.19 -26.56 1.46
CA HIS A 98 4.09 -27.71 0.55
C HIS A 98 5.33 -28.61 0.65
N ARG A 99 6.54 -28.04 0.63
CA ARG A 99 7.79 -28.81 0.84
C ARG A 99 7.81 -29.52 2.19
N ALA A 100 7.21 -28.93 3.23
CA ALA A 100 7.07 -29.52 4.55
C ALA A 100 5.88 -30.51 4.67
N ALA A 101 5.21 -30.84 3.57
CA ALA A 101 4.00 -31.68 3.53
C ALA A 101 2.83 -31.19 4.42
N ARG A 102 2.78 -29.89 4.73
CA ARG A 102 1.71 -29.24 5.53
C ARG A 102 0.63 -28.60 4.67
N PHE A 103 0.89 -28.43 3.37
CA PHE A 103 -0.08 -27.93 2.41
C PHE A 103 -0.11 -28.86 1.18
N PRO A 104 -1.28 -29.44 0.84
CA PRO A 104 -1.33 -30.55 -0.11
C PRO A 104 -1.13 -30.12 -1.58
N TYR A 105 -1.35 -28.84 -1.90
CA TYR A 105 -1.28 -28.34 -3.27
C TYR A 105 0.12 -27.83 -3.63
N PRO A 106 0.67 -28.19 -4.79
CA PRO A 106 2.02 -27.77 -5.22
C PRO A 106 2.06 -26.35 -5.80
N GLY A 107 0.90 -25.78 -6.17
CA GLY A 107 0.81 -24.53 -6.89
C GLY A 107 -0.58 -24.26 -7.45
N VAL A 108 -0.63 -23.57 -8.59
CA VAL A 108 -1.84 -23.08 -9.26
C VAL A 108 -1.82 -23.44 -10.74
N ALA A 109 -3.00 -23.55 -11.35
CA ALA A 109 -3.14 -23.85 -12.76
C ALA A 109 -4.24 -23.01 -13.43
N ARG A 110 -3.98 -22.58 -14.66
CA ARG A 110 -4.90 -21.87 -15.55
C ARG A 110 -5.19 -22.75 -16.75
N ARG A 111 -6.47 -22.90 -17.07
CA ARG A 111 -6.94 -23.51 -18.31
C ARG A 111 -7.28 -22.43 -19.33
N HIS A 112 -6.64 -22.53 -20.49
CA HIS A 112 -6.85 -21.63 -21.62
C HIS A 112 -8.06 -22.08 -22.45
N ARG A 113 -8.55 -21.20 -23.32
CA ARG A 113 -9.70 -21.48 -24.19
C ARG A 113 -9.44 -22.59 -25.21
N ASP A 114 -8.20 -22.76 -25.62
CA ASP A 114 -7.74 -23.83 -26.51
C ASP A 114 -7.56 -25.18 -25.79
N GLY A 115 -7.87 -25.24 -24.49
CA GLY A 115 -7.74 -26.43 -23.65
C GLY A 115 -6.34 -26.65 -23.07
N SER A 116 -5.34 -25.85 -23.47
CA SER A 116 -3.99 -25.92 -22.91
C SER A 116 -3.97 -25.48 -21.44
N LEU A 117 -2.95 -25.94 -20.71
CA LEU A 117 -2.76 -25.67 -19.29
C LEU A 117 -1.45 -24.92 -19.07
N THR A 118 -1.51 -23.85 -18.30
CA THR A 118 -0.34 -23.25 -17.67
C THR A 118 -0.42 -23.52 -16.18
N ALA A 119 0.61 -24.12 -15.60
CA ALA A 119 0.68 -24.36 -14.17
C ALA A 119 1.99 -23.83 -13.63
N TRP A 120 1.94 -23.19 -12.46
CA TRP A 120 3.11 -22.75 -11.72
C TRP A 120 3.10 -23.40 -10.34
N THR A 121 4.24 -23.91 -9.91
CA THR A 121 4.43 -24.17 -8.48
C THR A 121 4.44 -22.85 -7.72
N TYR A 122 4.13 -22.88 -6.43
CA TYR A 122 4.22 -21.67 -5.61
C TYR A 122 5.61 -21.04 -5.59
N ALA A 123 6.66 -21.87 -5.64
CA ALA A 123 8.04 -21.40 -5.74
C ALA A 123 8.30 -20.67 -7.06
N GLN A 124 7.78 -21.20 -8.19
CA GLN A 124 7.88 -20.53 -9.49
C GLN A 124 7.15 -19.19 -9.51
N TRP A 125 5.97 -19.12 -8.88
CA TRP A 125 5.22 -17.87 -8.80
C TRP A 125 5.97 -16.82 -7.95
N ALA A 126 6.41 -17.19 -6.76
CA ALA A 126 7.19 -16.30 -5.89
C ALA A 126 8.46 -15.78 -6.61
N GLU A 127 9.19 -16.67 -7.30
CA GLU A 127 10.40 -16.29 -8.03
C GLU A 127 10.12 -15.32 -9.19
N ARG A 128 9.00 -15.48 -9.90
CA ARG A 128 8.60 -14.53 -10.95
C ARG A 128 8.38 -13.14 -10.39
N ILE A 129 7.66 -13.02 -9.27
CA ILE A 129 7.45 -11.72 -8.62
C ILE A 129 8.80 -11.13 -8.20
N ARG A 130 9.63 -11.90 -7.48
CA ARG A 130 10.93 -11.46 -6.99
C ARG A 130 11.85 -10.97 -8.11
N HIS A 131 11.89 -11.69 -9.24
CA HIS A 131 12.72 -11.35 -10.39
C HIS A 131 12.31 -10.04 -11.07
N ASN A 132 11.02 -9.72 -11.05
CA ASN A 132 10.45 -8.59 -11.77
C ASN A 132 10.20 -7.35 -10.89
N PHE A 133 10.07 -7.51 -9.57
CA PHE A 133 9.63 -6.46 -8.65
C PHE A 133 10.44 -5.17 -8.77
N GLU A 134 11.75 -5.24 -8.53
CA GLU A 134 12.65 -4.08 -8.62
C GLU A 134 12.57 -3.40 -9.98
N ARG A 135 12.60 -4.17 -11.08
CA ARG A 135 12.57 -3.62 -12.44
C ARG A 135 11.33 -2.76 -12.70
N TYR A 136 10.18 -3.13 -12.14
CA TYR A 136 8.90 -2.49 -12.47
C TYR A 136 8.42 -1.48 -11.42
N PHE A 137 8.91 -1.56 -10.18
CA PHE A 137 8.53 -0.66 -9.09
C PHE A 137 9.62 0.34 -8.69
N TRP A 138 10.91 0.04 -8.82
CA TRP A 138 11.97 0.97 -8.41
C TRP A 138 12.13 2.14 -9.36
N VAL A 139 12.17 3.35 -8.81
CA VAL A 139 12.55 4.57 -9.53
C VAL A 139 13.90 5.05 -9.02
N SER A 140 14.90 4.96 -9.91
CA SER A 140 16.30 5.24 -9.61
C SER A 140 16.57 6.67 -9.11
N ALA A 141 17.57 6.83 -8.23
CA ALA A 141 17.94 8.11 -7.61
C ALA A 141 18.43 9.17 -8.62
N ALA A 142 19.02 8.73 -9.74
CA ALA A 142 19.42 9.56 -10.87
C ALA A 142 18.73 9.04 -12.14
N PRO A 143 18.47 9.87 -13.16
CA PRO A 143 17.94 9.42 -14.43
C PRO A 143 18.68 8.20 -14.98
N SER A 144 17.91 7.19 -15.37
CA SER A 144 18.44 5.90 -15.84
C SER A 144 17.80 5.54 -17.18
N ALA A 145 18.58 4.88 -18.05
CA ALA A 145 18.05 4.29 -19.28
C ALA A 145 17.02 3.17 -19.01
N ALA A 146 16.97 2.65 -17.78
CA ALA A 146 15.98 1.68 -17.35
C ALA A 146 14.64 2.31 -16.90
N ASP A 147 14.55 3.63 -16.77
CA ASP A 147 13.30 4.31 -16.42
C ASP A 147 12.27 4.06 -17.54
N LEU A 148 11.15 3.38 -17.22
CA LEU A 148 10.14 3.00 -18.22
C LEU A 148 9.34 4.21 -18.74
N ARG A 149 9.07 5.19 -17.87
CA ARG A 149 8.35 6.43 -18.18
C ARG A 149 9.00 7.62 -17.46
N PRO A 150 10.21 8.04 -17.87
CA PRO A 150 10.93 9.13 -17.21
C PRO A 150 10.16 10.45 -17.28
N ASP A 151 9.24 10.61 -18.24
CA ASP A 151 8.33 11.74 -18.39
C ASP A 151 7.29 11.86 -17.27
N LEU A 152 7.04 10.78 -16.51
CA LEU A 152 6.08 10.74 -15.40
C LEU A 152 6.74 10.80 -14.01
N VAL A 153 8.08 10.84 -13.95
CA VAL A 153 8.83 10.77 -12.69
C VAL A 153 8.86 12.15 -12.02
N HIS A 154 8.06 12.32 -10.96
CA HIS A 154 8.10 13.51 -10.10
C HIS A 154 9.16 13.40 -8.99
N ARG A 155 9.25 12.23 -8.32
CA ARG A 155 10.23 11.94 -7.27
C ARG A 155 11.11 10.75 -7.68
N ARG A 156 12.36 10.78 -7.20
CA ARG A 156 13.36 9.73 -7.43
C ARG A 156 13.77 9.06 -6.12
N ALA A 157 14.38 7.89 -6.23
CA ALA A 157 14.65 7.01 -5.11
C ALA A 157 13.37 6.65 -4.35
N ILE A 158 12.37 6.18 -5.09
CA ILE A 158 11.07 5.75 -4.56
C ILE A 158 10.71 4.38 -5.14
N TYR A 159 9.77 3.69 -4.50
CA TYR A 159 9.03 2.63 -5.17
C TYR A 159 7.68 3.21 -5.61
N LYS A 160 7.32 2.91 -6.86
CA LYS A 160 6.04 3.23 -7.45
C LYS A 160 4.88 2.73 -6.57
N ASP A 161 3.78 3.45 -6.58
CA ASP A 161 2.59 3.07 -5.81
C ASP A 161 1.80 1.93 -6.47
N THR A 162 1.73 1.96 -7.79
CA THR A 162 1.11 0.95 -8.64
C THR A 162 1.98 0.65 -9.85
N HIS A 163 1.73 -0.47 -10.53
CA HIS A 163 2.28 -0.76 -11.85
C HIS A 163 1.17 -1.08 -12.84
N GLY A 164 1.11 -0.32 -13.94
CA GLY A 164 0.16 -0.55 -15.02
C GLY A 164 -1.25 -0.02 -14.72
N ALA A 165 -1.38 1.01 -13.87
CA ALA A 165 -2.67 1.66 -13.65
C ALA A 165 -3.20 2.31 -14.94
N THR A 166 -4.53 2.37 -15.09
CA THR A 166 -5.18 3.01 -16.25
C THR A 166 -4.76 4.48 -16.40
N ARG A 167 -4.46 5.16 -15.28
CA ARG A 167 -3.88 6.51 -15.28
C ARG A 167 -2.36 6.40 -15.06
N PRO A 168 -1.52 6.53 -16.12
CA PRO A 168 -0.11 6.17 -16.02
C PRO A 168 0.70 7.00 -15.00
N TRP A 169 0.29 8.24 -14.73
CA TRP A 169 0.96 9.09 -13.74
C TRP A 169 0.71 8.62 -12.29
N ALA A 170 -0.37 7.88 -12.02
CA ALA A 170 -0.70 7.38 -10.68
C ALA A 170 0.36 6.39 -10.17
N ASP A 171 0.91 5.58 -11.08
CA ASP A 171 2.03 4.67 -10.83
C ASP A 171 3.22 5.38 -10.15
N TYR A 172 3.51 6.62 -10.53
CA TYR A 172 4.72 7.35 -10.13
C TYR A 172 4.49 8.32 -8.95
N GLN A 173 3.31 8.30 -8.34
CA GLN A 173 3.05 9.09 -7.15
C GLN A 173 3.79 8.52 -5.93
N LEU A 174 4.50 9.39 -5.20
CA LEU A 174 5.08 9.02 -3.92
C LEU A 174 3.97 8.92 -2.86
N ARG A 175 3.69 7.68 -2.44
CA ARG A 175 2.71 7.34 -1.39
C ARG A 175 3.33 6.44 -0.32
N CYS A 176 2.63 6.25 0.79
CA CYS A 176 3.08 5.44 1.92
C CYS A 176 3.01 3.92 1.70
N ASN A 177 2.31 3.44 0.66
CA ASN A 177 1.94 2.04 0.48
C ASN A 177 3.14 1.09 0.32
N PHE A 178 4.25 1.52 -0.29
CA PHE A 178 5.42 0.64 -0.43
C PHE A 178 6.08 0.32 0.92
N SER A 179 5.83 1.11 1.97
CA SER A 179 6.29 0.76 3.33
C SER A 179 5.59 -0.51 3.84
N VAL A 180 4.33 -0.70 3.46
CA VAL A 180 3.55 -1.93 3.76
C VAL A 180 4.17 -3.11 3.02
N ALA A 181 4.46 -2.94 1.73
CA ALA A 181 5.11 -3.97 0.92
C ALA A 181 6.47 -4.40 1.50
N MET A 182 7.31 -3.42 1.87
CA MET A 182 8.62 -3.63 2.49
C MET A 182 8.57 -4.39 3.81
N ALA A 183 7.58 -4.11 4.65
CA ALA A 183 7.42 -4.80 5.92
C ALA A 183 6.88 -6.24 5.77
N ILE A 184 6.07 -6.50 4.73
CA ILE A 184 5.47 -7.81 4.47
C ILE A 184 6.46 -8.77 3.78
N ALA A 185 7.23 -8.26 2.83
CA ALA A 185 8.13 -9.05 1.99
C ALA A 185 9.45 -8.31 1.74
N PRO A 186 10.27 -8.03 2.76
CA PRO A 186 11.53 -7.30 2.59
C PRO A 186 12.48 -7.94 1.56
N GLU A 187 12.39 -9.26 1.35
CA GLU A 187 13.27 -10.04 0.48
C GLU A 187 13.09 -9.82 -1.03
N ILE A 188 12.04 -9.10 -1.46
CA ILE A 188 11.88 -8.71 -2.88
C ILE A 188 12.51 -7.35 -3.20
N PHE A 189 13.07 -6.68 -2.20
CA PHE A 189 13.68 -5.36 -2.33
C PHE A 189 15.21 -5.44 -2.29
N ASP A 190 15.87 -4.56 -3.04
CA ASP A 190 17.28 -4.25 -2.79
C ASP A 190 17.40 -3.43 -1.49
N PRO A 191 18.21 -3.87 -0.51
CA PRO A 191 18.30 -3.21 0.80
C PRO A 191 18.74 -1.75 0.75
N LYS A 192 19.54 -1.33 -0.24
CA LYS A 192 20.01 0.06 -0.37
C LYS A 192 18.95 0.92 -1.03
N HIS A 193 18.29 0.41 -2.07
CA HIS A 193 17.14 1.09 -2.69
C HIS A 193 16.01 1.29 -1.68
N ALA A 194 15.67 0.24 -0.91
CA ALA A 194 14.67 0.29 0.14
C ALA A 194 15.00 1.37 1.18
N TRP A 195 16.26 1.42 1.63
CA TRP A 195 16.70 2.43 2.60
C TRP A 195 16.53 3.86 2.09
N LEU A 196 16.93 4.13 0.84
CA LEU A 196 16.77 5.44 0.21
C LEU A 196 15.30 5.85 0.08
N ALA A 197 14.43 4.92 -0.30
CA ALA A 197 12.98 5.18 -0.37
C ALA A 197 12.38 5.45 1.00
N LEU A 198 12.79 4.72 2.04
CA LEU A 198 12.35 4.94 3.41
C LEU A 198 12.85 6.27 3.99
N ASP A 199 14.05 6.72 3.63
CA ASP A 199 14.54 8.07 3.97
C ASP A 199 13.66 9.15 3.29
N ASN A 200 13.16 8.91 2.08
CA ASN A 200 12.18 9.78 1.44
C ASN A 200 10.81 9.78 2.16
N VAL A 201 10.33 8.63 2.66
CA VAL A 201 9.12 8.59 3.51
C VAL A 201 9.32 9.44 4.76
N GLU A 202 10.43 9.25 5.48
CA GLU A 202 10.76 10.00 6.70
C GLU A 202 10.76 11.51 6.46
N ARG A 203 11.38 11.94 5.35
CA ARG A 203 11.56 13.36 5.04
C ARG A 203 10.31 14.03 4.47
N LEU A 204 9.52 13.32 3.67
CA LEU A 204 8.45 13.92 2.86
C LEU A 204 7.05 13.56 3.33
N LEU A 205 6.85 12.35 3.86
CA LEU A 205 5.52 11.82 4.17
C LEU A 205 5.26 11.69 5.67
N LEU A 206 6.27 11.41 6.49
CA LEU A 206 6.08 11.21 7.92
C LEU A 206 5.60 12.52 8.58
N GLY A 207 4.43 12.46 9.20
CA GLY A 207 3.87 13.50 10.05
C GLY A 207 4.04 13.18 11.54
N PRO A 208 3.54 14.04 12.43
CA PRO A 208 3.70 13.84 13.87
C PRO A 208 2.99 12.59 14.41
N LEU A 209 1.83 12.24 13.85
CA LEU A 209 1.00 11.12 14.29
C LEU A 209 0.67 10.12 13.18
N GLY A 210 0.79 10.51 11.91
CA GLY A 210 0.49 9.64 10.77
C GLY A 210 1.49 9.81 9.63
N VAL A 211 1.31 9.05 8.56
CA VAL A 211 2.04 9.19 7.30
C VAL A 211 1.09 9.77 6.25
N LYS A 212 1.54 10.83 5.57
CA LYS A 212 0.78 11.46 4.48
C LYS A 212 0.52 10.43 3.38
N THR A 213 -0.73 10.41 2.92
CA THR A 213 -1.18 9.48 1.87
C THR A 213 -0.69 9.84 0.47
N LEU A 214 -0.22 11.07 0.27
CA LEU A 214 0.37 11.58 -0.96
C LEU A 214 1.46 12.61 -0.63
N ASP A 215 2.48 12.69 -1.49
CA ASP A 215 3.54 13.72 -1.45
C ASP A 215 2.98 15.16 -1.46
N PRO A 216 3.35 16.02 -0.50
CA PRO A 216 2.94 17.43 -0.45
C PRO A 216 3.23 18.26 -1.69
N ALA A 217 4.22 17.87 -2.51
CA ALA A 217 4.54 18.58 -3.75
C ALA A 217 3.73 18.09 -4.97
N ASP A 218 2.92 17.04 -4.82
CA ASP A 218 2.02 16.57 -5.86
C ASP A 218 0.85 17.56 -6.03
N TRP A 219 0.44 17.80 -7.28
CA TRP A 219 -0.63 18.75 -7.62
C TRP A 219 -1.98 18.37 -6.99
N ALA A 220 -2.21 17.08 -6.74
CA ALA A 220 -3.43 16.55 -6.13
C ALA A 220 -3.42 16.62 -4.59
N TYR A 221 -2.33 17.04 -3.95
CA TYR A 221 -2.22 17.06 -2.49
C TYR A 221 -3.20 18.05 -1.83
N ARG A 222 -4.03 17.55 -0.92
CA ARG A 222 -4.95 18.31 -0.06
C ARG A 222 -4.98 17.65 1.33
N GLY A 223 -4.17 18.14 2.26
CA GLY A 223 -3.91 17.50 3.56
C GLY A 223 -5.06 17.54 4.58
N ASP A 224 -6.04 18.43 4.40
CA ASP A 224 -7.11 18.64 5.39
C ASP A 224 -8.44 18.03 4.91
N TYR A 225 -8.84 16.93 5.55
CA TYR A 225 -10.09 16.24 5.24
C TYR A 225 -11.28 16.92 5.92
N ASP A 226 -12.30 17.24 5.11
CA ASP A 226 -13.62 17.64 5.57
C ASP A 226 -14.69 16.93 4.73
N ASN A 227 -15.35 15.93 5.32
CA ASN A 227 -16.36 15.15 4.61
C ASN A 227 -17.64 15.95 4.34
N SER A 228 -17.86 17.03 5.09
CA SER A 228 -19.03 17.92 4.96
C SER A 228 -18.82 19.06 3.95
N ASN A 229 -17.63 19.17 3.35
CA ASN A 229 -17.32 20.22 2.38
C ASN A 229 -18.23 20.09 1.14
N ASN A 230 -19.15 21.04 0.95
CA ASN A 230 -20.08 21.06 -0.19
C ASN A 230 -19.74 22.18 -1.20
N SER A 231 -18.44 22.46 -1.39
CA SER A 231 -17.98 23.38 -2.42
C SER A 231 -17.99 22.75 -3.82
N ASP A 232 -17.66 23.55 -4.82
CA ASP A 232 -17.46 23.13 -6.21
C ASP A 232 -16.00 22.69 -6.51
N ASP A 233 -15.10 22.71 -5.53
CA ASP A 233 -13.72 22.21 -5.72
C ASP A 233 -13.71 20.68 -5.78
N PRO A 234 -13.39 20.09 -6.96
CA PRO A 234 -13.41 18.64 -7.15
C PRO A 234 -12.37 17.90 -6.31
N ASN A 235 -11.38 18.57 -5.74
CA ASN A 235 -10.33 17.92 -4.96
C ASN A 235 -10.73 17.64 -3.53
N ILE A 236 -11.74 18.36 -2.98
CA ILE A 236 -12.09 18.30 -1.55
C ILE A 236 -13.59 18.09 -1.31
N ALA A 237 -14.45 18.38 -2.29
CA ALA A 237 -15.89 18.27 -2.11
C ALA A 237 -16.31 16.85 -1.68
N HIS A 238 -17.14 16.78 -0.64
CA HIS A 238 -17.58 15.56 0.05
C HIS A 238 -16.43 14.65 0.49
N GLY A 239 -15.29 15.26 0.85
CA GLY A 239 -14.12 14.55 1.34
C GLY A 239 -13.37 13.79 0.26
N PHE A 240 -13.40 14.25 -1.00
CA PHE A 240 -12.69 13.60 -2.11
C PHE A 240 -11.19 13.40 -1.82
N ASN A 241 -10.60 14.23 -0.97
CA ASN A 241 -9.20 14.14 -0.56
C ASN A 241 -8.87 13.13 0.54
N TYR A 242 -9.78 12.23 0.92
CA TYR A 242 -9.60 11.27 2.04
C TYR A 242 -8.25 10.52 2.03
N HIS A 243 -7.74 10.22 0.83
CA HIS A 243 -6.43 9.59 0.60
C HIS A 243 -5.51 10.42 -0.32
N GLN A 244 -5.64 11.75 -0.32
CA GLN A 244 -4.84 12.65 -1.16
C GLN A 244 -4.03 13.64 -0.31
N GLY A 245 -3.53 13.23 0.84
CA GLY A 245 -2.73 14.09 1.71
C GLY A 245 -2.93 13.93 3.21
N PRO A 246 -4.15 13.61 3.72
CA PRO A 246 -4.34 13.35 5.14
C PRO A 246 -3.35 12.31 5.66
N GLU A 247 -2.97 12.48 6.92
CA GLU A 247 -1.94 11.71 7.60
C GLU A 247 -2.60 10.52 8.29
N TRP A 248 -2.49 9.33 7.68
CA TRP A 248 -3.08 8.12 8.22
C TRP A 248 -2.16 7.48 9.25
N VAL A 249 -2.70 6.94 10.34
CA VAL A 249 -1.87 6.46 11.47
C VAL A 249 -1.34 5.04 11.25
N TRP A 250 -2.17 4.12 10.74
CA TRP A 250 -1.77 2.71 10.56
C TRP A 250 -0.52 2.49 9.68
N PRO A 251 -0.21 3.32 8.65
CA PRO A 251 1.02 3.15 7.88
C PRO A 251 2.30 3.45 8.69
N ILE A 252 2.22 4.14 9.84
CA ILE A 252 3.38 4.34 10.71
C ILE A 252 3.96 3.00 11.17
N GLY A 253 3.11 2.07 11.60
CA GLY A 253 3.58 0.77 12.06
C GLY A 253 4.35 0.03 10.97
N TYR A 254 3.81 -0.01 9.75
CA TYR A 254 4.49 -0.62 8.60
C TYR A 254 5.77 0.11 8.18
N TYR A 255 5.79 1.45 8.20
CA TYR A 255 7.01 2.22 7.99
C TYR A 255 8.10 1.85 8.99
N LEU A 256 7.76 1.76 10.28
CA LEU A 256 8.71 1.40 11.34
C LEU A 256 9.22 -0.04 11.18
N LEU A 257 8.34 -0.99 10.88
CA LEU A 257 8.71 -2.39 10.60
C LEU A 257 9.66 -2.46 9.39
N ALA A 258 9.37 -1.73 8.31
CA ALA A 258 10.24 -1.65 7.14
C ALA A 258 11.61 -1.05 7.49
N ARG A 259 11.67 0.04 8.26
CA ARG A 259 12.95 0.62 8.73
C ARG A 259 13.76 -0.42 9.52
N LEU A 260 13.12 -1.14 10.44
CA LEU A 260 13.78 -2.16 11.26
C LEU A 260 14.30 -3.33 10.41
N ALA A 261 13.52 -3.80 9.43
CA ALA A 261 13.90 -4.89 8.54
C ALA A 261 15.21 -4.61 7.77
N PHE A 262 15.35 -3.38 7.23
CA PHE A 262 16.53 -3.01 6.44
C PHE A 262 17.68 -2.39 7.26
N ALA A 263 17.50 -2.16 8.56
CA ALA A 263 18.46 -1.41 9.37
C ALA A 263 19.84 -2.07 9.46
N LYS A 264 19.89 -3.41 9.57
CA LYS A 264 21.14 -4.16 9.75
C LYS A 264 22.00 -4.10 8.50
N GLU A 265 21.43 -4.39 7.34
CA GLU A 265 22.12 -4.40 6.05
C GLU A 265 22.63 -3.02 5.63
N ASN A 266 22.04 -1.96 6.20
CA ASN A 266 22.46 -0.57 5.97
C ASN A 266 23.36 -0.01 7.09
N GLY A 267 23.77 -0.83 8.08
CA GLY A 267 24.61 -0.38 9.19
C GLY A 267 23.97 0.70 10.07
N LYS A 268 22.63 0.70 10.17
CA LYS A 268 21.83 1.68 10.93
C LYS A 268 21.11 1.08 12.13
N TYR A 269 21.30 -0.21 12.42
CA TYR A 269 20.57 -0.99 13.42
C TYR A 269 20.25 -0.25 14.73
N ALA A 270 21.26 0.13 15.52
CA ALA A 270 21.05 0.76 16.82
C ALA A 270 20.34 2.14 16.71
N LYS A 271 20.69 2.92 15.68
CA LYS A 271 20.07 4.22 15.41
C LYS A 271 18.59 4.05 15.06
N THR A 272 18.26 3.05 14.24
CA THR A 272 16.89 2.77 13.83
C THR A 272 16.02 2.33 14.99
N VAL A 273 16.51 1.42 15.85
CA VAL A 273 15.75 1.01 17.04
C VAL A 273 15.44 2.22 17.94
N ALA A 274 16.42 3.10 18.18
CA ALA A 274 16.20 4.32 18.95
C ALA A 274 15.22 5.29 18.27
N ALA A 275 15.35 5.47 16.94
CA ALA A 275 14.44 6.31 16.15
C ALA A 275 13.00 5.78 16.20
N THR A 276 12.78 4.47 16.20
CA THR A 276 11.46 3.86 16.35
C THR A 276 10.77 4.32 17.64
N TYR A 277 11.44 4.28 18.79
CA TYR A 277 10.86 4.77 20.05
C TYR A 277 10.57 6.29 20.00
N ALA A 278 11.44 7.07 19.35
CA ALA A 278 11.21 8.51 19.18
C ALA A 278 9.98 8.79 18.31
N THR A 279 9.80 8.06 17.20
CA THR A 279 8.61 8.15 16.33
C THR A 279 7.33 7.72 17.06
N LEU A 280 7.41 6.76 17.98
CA LEU A 280 6.25 6.31 18.76
C LEU A 280 5.86 7.25 19.92
N ALA A 281 6.76 8.14 20.36
CA ALA A 281 6.51 8.99 21.52
C ALA A 281 5.29 9.94 21.36
N PRO A 282 5.09 10.61 20.20
CA PRO A 282 3.88 11.41 19.97
C PRO A 282 2.59 10.59 20.03
N LEU A 283 2.60 9.33 19.56
CA LEU A 283 1.44 8.45 19.59
C LEU A 283 1.08 8.08 21.03
N VAL A 284 2.08 7.84 21.89
CA VAL A 284 1.86 7.65 23.33
C VAL A 284 1.29 8.91 23.99
N ALA A 285 1.74 10.10 23.57
CA ALA A 285 1.19 11.35 24.05
C ALA A 285 -0.30 11.50 23.66
N GLU A 286 -0.67 11.21 22.41
CA GLU A 286 -2.07 11.21 21.94
C GLU A 286 -2.93 10.21 22.72
N LEU A 287 -2.44 8.99 22.95
CA LEU A 287 -3.13 7.98 23.76
C LEU A 287 -3.42 8.48 25.20
N ARG A 288 -2.51 9.27 25.78
CA ARG A 288 -2.65 9.81 27.14
C ARG A 288 -3.53 11.05 27.21
N SER A 289 -3.51 11.90 26.18
CA SER A 289 -4.28 13.15 26.14
C SER A 289 -5.71 12.91 25.67
N SER A 290 -5.92 11.98 24.73
CA SER A 290 -7.23 11.68 24.16
C SER A 290 -8.18 11.10 25.22
N PRO A 291 -9.43 11.59 25.32
CA PRO A 291 -10.43 11.03 26.23
C PRO A 291 -10.80 9.58 25.87
N TRP A 292 -10.57 9.17 24.62
CA TRP A 292 -10.86 7.84 24.11
C TRP A 292 -9.77 6.82 24.42
N ARG A 293 -8.58 7.26 24.87
CA ARG A 293 -7.41 6.40 25.11
C ARG A 293 -7.04 5.52 23.91
N GLY A 294 -7.30 6.02 22.71
CA GLY A 294 -7.03 5.35 21.43
C GLY A 294 -6.27 6.27 20.47
N LEU A 295 -5.76 5.68 19.39
CA LEU A 295 -5.13 6.40 18.29
C LEU A 295 -6.17 6.67 17.19
N PRO A 296 -6.18 7.87 16.58
CA PRO A 296 -7.13 8.19 15.55
C PRO A 296 -6.88 7.36 14.27
N GLU A 297 -7.88 7.32 13.40
CA GLU A 297 -7.74 6.76 12.07
C GLU A 297 -6.77 7.58 11.21
N LEU A 298 -6.92 8.91 11.26
CA LEU A 298 -6.12 9.86 10.51
C LEU A 298 -6.08 11.22 11.23
N THR A 299 -5.12 12.04 10.84
CA THR A 299 -5.02 13.45 11.18
C THR A 299 -5.02 14.29 9.90
N ASN A 300 -5.40 15.55 10.05
CA ASN A 300 -5.22 16.56 9.01
C ASN A 300 -3.73 16.95 8.91
N ALA A 301 -3.39 17.93 8.07
CA ALA A 301 -2.01 18.26 7.77
C ALA A 301 -1.19 18.59 9.04
N GLY A 302 0.01 18.02 9.15
CA GLY A 302 0.92 18.30 10.27
C GLY A 302 0.40 17.81 11.63
N GLY A 303 -0.33 16.69 11.66
CA GLY A 303 -0.91 16.14 12.89
C GLY A 303 -2.12 16.91 13.41
N ALA A 304 -2.69 17.83 12.63
CA ALA A 304 -3.84 18.61 13.05
C ALA A 304 -5.07 17.72 13.32
N TYR A 305 -5.90 18.13 14.28
CA TYR A 305 -7.13 17.42 14.60
C TYR A 305 -8.07 17.37 13.38
N CYS A 306 -8.51 16.17 13.01
CA CYS A 306 -9.56 15.97 12.02
C CYS A 306 -10.88 15.62 12.73
N LYS A 307 -11.91 16.46 12.53
CA LYS A 307 -13.24 16.27 13.15
C LYS A 307 -13.97 15.01 12.67
N ASP A 308 -13.71 14.61 11.43
CA ASP A 308 -14.39 13.50 10.76
C ASP A 308 -13.66 12.16 10.98
N SER A 309 -12.47 12.18 11.59
CA SER A 309 -11.70 10.98 11.86
C SER A 309 -12.26 10.19 13.04
N CYS A 310 -12.35 8.87 12.89
CA CYS A 310 -12.58 7.98 14.03
C CYS A 310 -11.47 8.19 15.07
N ARG A 311 -11.86 8.47 16.32
CA ARG A 311 -10.93 8.82 17.42
C ARG A 311 -10.17 7.64 18.01
N THR A 312 -10.62 6.42 17.73
CA THR A 312 -9.95 5.18 18.16
C THR A 312 -10.11 4.11 17.09
N GLN A 313 -9.03 3.83 16.36
CA GLN A 313 -9.08 2.94 15.22
C GLN A 313 -8.21 1.70 15.39
N ALA A 314 -8.78 0.53 15.13
CA ALA A 314 -8.17 -0.76 15.45
C ALA A 314 -6.84 -0.97 14.73
N TRP A 315 -6.77 -0.67 13.42
CA TRP A 315 -5.54 -0.81 12.64
C TRP A 315 -4.43 0.14 13.09
N SER A 316 -4.77 1.30 13.67
CA SER A 316 -3.81 2.32 14.07
C SER A 316 -3.06 1.84 15.29
N ALA A 317 -3.79 1.25 16.25
CA ALA A 317 -3.20 0.62 17.43
C ALA A 317 -2.45 -0.67 17.07
N ALA A 318 -3.05 -1.56 16.26
CA ALA A 318 -2.48 -2.89 15.98
C ALA A 318 -1.10 -2.81 15.33
N THR A 319 -0.96 -2.00 14.28
CA THR A 319 0.31 -1.86 13.53
C THR A 319 1.42 -1.21 14.37
N VAL A 320 1.06 -0.28 15.26
CA VAL A 320 1.99 0.33 16.22
C VAL A 320 2.47 -0.70 17.26
N LEU A 321 1.58 -1.54 17.76
CA LEU A 321 1.93 -2.62 18.68
C LEU A 321 2.86 -3.65 18.03
N GLU A 322 2.65 -3.98 16.75
CA GLU A 322 3.55 -4.86 16.00
C GLU A 322 4.96 -4.25 15.87
N ALA A 323 5.05 -2.96 15.50
CA ALA A 323 6.33 -2.25 15.41
C ALA A 323 7.04 -2.16 16.77
N LEU A 324 6.30 -1.92 17.86
CA LEU A 324 6.84 -1.90 19.21
C LEU A 324 7.40 -3.26 19.61
N ARG A 325 6.64 -4.33 19.39
CA ARG A 325 7.06 -5.71 19.69
C ARG A 325 8.37 -6.06 18.97
N GLU A 326 8.48 -5.69 17.69
CA GLU A 326 9.70 -5.92 16.91
C GLU A 326 10.88 -5.10 17.45
N ALA A 327 10.68 -3.81 17.73
CA ALA A 327 11.71 -2.96 18.32
C ALA A 327 12.18 -3.46 19.70
N GLU A 328 11.29 -4.01 20.52
CA GLU A 328 11.63 -4.63 21.80
C GLU A 328 12.44 -5.92 21.62
N ALA A 329 12.03 -6.79 20.70
CA ALA A 329 12.77 -8.01 20.39
C ALA A 329 14.20 -7.70 19.92
N LEU A 330 14.35 -6.72 19.03
CA LEU A 330 15.65 -6.27 18.50
C LEU A 330 16.50 -5.61 19.59
N ARG A 331 15.91 -4.79 20.46
CA ARG A 331 16.62 -4.21 21.61
C ARG A 331 17.17 -5.29 22.55
N ASN A 332 16.38 -6.32 22.83
CA ASN A 332 16.76 -7.39 23.75
C ASN A 332 17.79 -8.36 23.14
N ALA A 333 17.81 -8.50 21.81
CA ALA A 333 18.79 -9.33 21.11
C ALA A 333 20.20 -8.71 21.05
N ARG A 334 20.37 -7.44 21.47
CA ARG A 334 21.65 -6.76 21.45
C ARG A 334 22.63 -7.42 22.42
N THR A 335 23.70 -7.99 21.88
CA THR A 335 24.85 -8.42 22.69
C THR A 335 25.70 -7.20 23.04
N LEU A 336 26.36 -7.21 24.21
CA LEU A 336 27.09 -6.08 24.81
C LEU A 336 28.29 -5.56 23.99
N THR A 337 28.50 -6.04 22.76
CA THR A 337 29.69 -5.80 21.94
C THR A 337 29.45 -4.96 20.68
N ASP A 338 28.22 -4.48 20.43
CA ASP A 338 27.87 -3.55 19.33
C ASP A 338 27.53 -2.15 19.83
#